data_AF-F2CW54-F1
#
_entry.id   AF-F2CW54-F1
#
_cell.length_a   1.000
_cell.length_b   1.000
_cell.length_c   1.000
_cell.angle_alpha   90.00
_cell.angle_beta   90.00
_cell.angle_gamma   90.00
#
_symmetry.space_group_name_H-M   'P 1'
#
loop_
_entity.id
_entity.type
_entity.pdbx_description
1 polymer ?
#
loop_
_entity_poly.entity_id
_entity_poly.type
_entity_poly.pdbx_seq_one_letter_code
_entity_poly.pdbx_strand_id
1 'polypeptide(L)'
;AAPATLALLEQRCSDVSVDLSRLDSKLQATSDVSQRALLDGAADPAPEVWGETTEEEQIHSGIDNWPSTSVPVKPPHSSLKLYGGAAFERVMHEFRSATYSMECPQVSREKVANILLAHAGRGGSSGMTEAAAEIARAAARSWLAPLTETTCDRLAFVLQSLFDLAMERNRTDDSRCKTWHFYFAGVHLASSLIY
;
A
#
# COMPACT_ATOMS: atom_id res chain seq x y z
N ALA A 1 25.49 -52.78 5.80
CA ALA A 1 24.42 -52.20 4.96
C ALA A 1 24.19 -50.68 5.15
N ALA A 2 24.87 -50.01 6.09
CA ALA A 2 24.64 -48.58 6.40
C ALA A 2 25.19 -47.50 5.41
N PRO A 3 26.27 -47.71 4.62
CA PRO A 3 26.87 -46.62 3.83
C PRO A 3 26.02 -46.15 2.64
N ALA A 4 25.38 -47.09 1.93
CA ALA A 4 24.61 -46.78 0.73
C ALA A 4 23.31 -46.04 1.03
N THR A 5 22.68 -46.34 2.17
CA THR A 5 21.48 -45.64 2.64
C THR A 5 21.78 -44.21 3.09
N LEU A 6 22.96 -43.97 3.67
CA LEU A 6 23.38 -42.63 4.11
C LEU A 6 23.67 -41.73 2.91
N ALA A 7 24.43 -42.24 1.93
CA ALA A 7 24.70 -41.53 0.68
C ALA A 7 23.42 -41.17 -0.10
N LEU A 8 22.42 -42.06 -0.10
CA LEU A 8 21.13 -41.80 -0.75
C LEU A 8 20.32 -40.70 -0.04
N LEU A 9 20.39 -40.63 1.29
CA LEU A 9 19.75 -39.56 2.06
C LEU A 9 20.45 -38.21 1.84
N GLU A 10 21.78 -38.19 1.81
CA GLU A 10 22.55 -36.98 1.51
C GLU A 10 22.22 -36.44 0.11
N GLN A 11 22.17 -37.33 -0.89
CA GLN A 11 21.77 -36.97 -2.25
C GLN A 11 20.37 -36.37 -2.29
N ARG A 12 19.39 -37.02 -1.64
CA ARG A 12 18.01 -36.52 -1.62
C ARG A 12 17.87 -35.20 -0.87
N CYS A 13 18.61 -35.00 0.23
CA CYS A 13 18.63 -33.72 0.93
C CYS A 13 19.24 -32.62 0.05
N SER A 14 20.29 -32.93 -0.71
CA SER A 14 20.89 -32.01 -1.68
C SER A 14 19.88 -31.64 -2.78
N ASP A 15 19.22 -32.63 -3.36
CA ASP A 15 18.22 -32.40 -4.43
C ASP A 15 17.04 -31.56 -3.93
N VAL A 16 16.50 -31.86 -2.73
CA VAL A 16 15.42 -31.07 -2.12
C VAL A 16 15.85 -29.65 -1.79
N SER A 17 17.11 -29.45 -1.36
CA SER A 17 17.65 -28.12 -1.07
C SER A 17 17.81 -27.27 -2.35
N VAL A 18 18.21 -27.89 -3.46
CA VAL A 18 18.28 -27.24 -4.78
C VAL A 18 16.87 -26.89 -5.27
N ASP A 19 15.90 -27.79 -5.11
CA ASP A 19 14.52 -27.51 -5.50
C ASP A 19 13.89 -26.38 -4.65
N LEU A 20 14.14 -26.36 -3.33
CA LEU A 20 13.69 -25.29 -2.45
C LEU A 20 14.29 -23.94 -2.83
N SER A 21 15.59 -23.87 -3.06
CA SER A 21 16.27 -22.62 -3.45
C SER A 21 15.84 -22.13 -4.83
N ARG A 22 15.56 -23.04 -5.77
CA ARG A 22 14.98 -22.72 -7.08
C ARG A 22 13.55 -22.18 -6.96
N LEU A 23 12.72 -22.78 -6.10
CA LEU A 23 11.36 -22.30 -5.84
C LEU A 23 11.36 -20.95 -5.14
N ASP A 24 12.26 -20.74 -4.17
CA ASP A 24 12.45 -19.48 -3.46
C ASP A 24 12.88 -18.36 -4.42
N SER A 25 13.84 -18.64 -5.30
CA SER A 25 14.28 -17.70 -6.35
C SER A 25 13.15 -17.35 -7.32
N LYS A 26 12.31 -18.32 -7.68
CA LYS A 26 11.12 -18.08 -8.51
C LYS A 26 10.08 -17.22 -7.78
N LEU A 27 9.84 -17.48 -6.50
CA LEU A 27 8.93 -16.67 -5.68
C LEU A 27 9.41 -15.23 -5.56
N GLN A 28 10.71 -15.02 -5.30
CA GLN A 28 11.30 -13.68 -5.25
C GLN A 28 11.16 -12.97 -6.60
N ALA A 29 11.47 -13.64 -7.71
CA ALA A 29 11.36 -13.07 -9.05
C ALA A 29 9.91 -12.71 -9.44
N THR A 30 8.91 -13.52 -9.05
CA THR A 30 7.50 -13.20 -9.33
C THR A 30 6.94 -12.14 -8.39
N SER A 31 7.41 -12.10 -7.14
CA SER A 31 7.05 -11.06 -6.17
C SER A 31 7.45 -9.68 -6.67
N ASP A 32 8.71 -9.51 -7.09
CA ASP A 32 9.24 -8.21 -7.51
C ASP A 32 8.60 -7.68 -8.81
N VAL A 33 8.29 -8.57 -9.77
CA VAL A 33 7.74 -8.18 -11.08
C VAL A 33 6.24 -7.89 -11.01
N SER A 34 5.48 -8.66 -10.21
CA SER A 34 4.03 -8.44 -10.07
C SER A 34 3.71 -7.19 -9.24
N GLN A 35 4.48 -6.92 -8.18
CA GLN A 35 4.29 -5.75 -7.32
C GLN A 35 4.65 -4.44 -8.04
N ARG A 36 5.76 -4.37 -8.76
CA ARG A 36 6.16 -3.16 -9.49
C ARG A 36 5.26 -2.83 -10.68
N ALA A 37 4.87 -3.82 -11.48
CA ALA A 37 4.01 -3.57 -12.64
C ALA A 37 2.60 -3.06 -12.28
N LEU A 38 2.08 -3.49 -11.12
CA LEU A 38 0.80 -3.01 -10.60
C LEU A 38 0.87 -1.59 -10.00
N LEU A 39 2.02 -1.24 -9.42
CA LEU A 39 2.30 0.13 -8.97
C LEU A 39 2.53 1.08 -10.17
N ASP A 40 3.16 0.61 -11.24
CA ASP A 40 3.41 1.37 -12.48
C ASP A 40 2.18 1.49 -13.39
N GLY A 41 1.02 0.94 -12.98
CA GLY A 41 -0.23 1.08 -13.71
C GLY A 41 -0.35 0.20 -14.95
N ALA A 42 0.19 -1.02 -14.92
CA ALA A 42 -0.04 -1.99 -15.99
C ALA A 42 -1.56 -2.19 -16.21
N ALA A 43 -1.99 -2.07 -17.47
CA ALA A 43 -3.38 -2.06 -17.92
C ALA A 43 -4.12 -3.42 -17.81
N ASP A 44 -3.58 -4.37 -17.05
CA ASP A 44 -4.16 -5.66 -16.79
C ASP A 44 -4.02 -5.92 -15.28
N PRO A 45 -5.14 -5.98 -14.51
CA PRO A 45 -6.52 -6.22 -14.95
C PRO A 45 -7.40 -4.97 -15.14
N ALA A 46 -8.54 -5.14 -15.81
CA ALA A 46 -9.45 -4.05 -16.20
C ALA A 46 -9.93 -3.18 -15.01
N PRO A 47 -9.73 -1.85 -15.05
CA PRO A 47 -10.15 -0.94 -13.97
C PRO A 47 -11.65 -0.96 -13.67
N GLU A 48 -12.51 -1.29 -14.63
CA GLU A 48 -13.96 -1.36 -14.43
C GLU A 48 -14.36 -2.48 -13.47
N VAL A 49 -13.54 -3.53 -13.40
CA VAL A 49 -13.76 -4.73 -12.57
C VAL A 49 -13.06 -4.59 -11.22
N TRP A 50 -11.83 -4.09 -11.22
CA TRP A 50 -10.95 -4.12 -10.06
C TRP A 50 -10.72 -2.76 -9.40
N GLY A 51 -11.05 -1.68 -10.10
CA GLY A 51 -10.95 -0.34 -9.57
C GLY A 51 -12.18 0.05 -8.76
N GLU A 52 -11.98 1.03 -7.90
CA GLU A 52 -13.02 1.61 -7.05
C GLU A 52 -13.09 3.11 -7.26
N THR A 53 -14.31 3.63 -7.28
CA THR A 53 -14.60 5.05 -7.12
C THR A 53 -14.29 5.50 -5.69
N THR A 54 -14.22 6.81 -5.44
CA THR A 54 -14.02 7.31 -4.06
C THR A 54 -15.15 6.84 -3.13
N GLU A 55 -16.39 6.79 -3.62
CA GLU A 55 -17.55 6.36 -2.82
C GLU A 55 -17.50 4.86 -2.48
N GLU A 56 -17.17 4.01 -3.46
CA GLU A 56 -16.98 2.57 -3.22
C GLU A 56 -15.85 2.31 -2.20
N GLU A 57 -14.71 2.99 -2.36
CA GLU A 57 -13.58 2.92 -1.43
C GLU A 57 -13.99 3.31 0.00
N GLN A 58 -14.76 4.40 0.16
CA GLN A 58 -15.25 4.85 1.47
C GLN A 58 -16.20 3.82 2.11
N ILE A 59 -17.11 3.25 1.32
CA ILE A 59 -18.04 2.21 1.80
C ILE A 59 -17.28 0.95 2.24
N HIS A 60 -16.30 0.50 1.46
CA HIS A 60 -15.56 -0.73 1.73
C HIS A 60 -14.51 -0.57 2.84
N SER A 61 -13.82 0.56 2.89
CA SER A 61 -12.83 0.86 3.93
C SER A 61 -13.49 1.28 5.26
N GLY A 62 -14.73 1.78 5.22
CA GLY A 62 -15.38 2.42 6.36
C GLY A 62 -14.77 3.76 6.75
N ILE A 63 -13.91 4.33 5.89
CA ILE A 63 -13.26 5.62 6.13
C ILE A 63 -14.13 6.71 5.52
N ASP A 64 -14.63 7.60 6.38
CA ASP A 64 -15.48 8.72 5.98
C ASP A 64 -14.69 9.84 5.26
N ASN A 65 -15.37 10.96 5.00
CA ASN A 65 -14.77 12.14 4.40
C ASN A 65 -13.62 12.75 5.24
N TRP A 66 -12.79 13.54 4.56
CA TRP A 66 -11.63 14.21 5.17
C TRP A 66 -12.00 15.05 6.41
N PRO A 67 -11.32 14.82 7.55
CA PRO A 67 -11.65 15.47 8.81
C PRO A 67 -11.46 16.99 8.74
N SER A 68 -12.34 17.72 9.45
CA SER A 68 -12.24 19.16 9.69
C SER A 68 -12.20 20.03 8.42
N THR A 69 -12.69 19.49 7.29
CA THR A 69 -12.88 20.26 6.06
C THR A 69 -14.22 20.99 6.11
N SER A 70 -14.22 22.30 5.86
CA SER A 70 -15.47 23.11 5.86
C SER A 70 -16.35 22.82 4.64
N VAL A 71 -15.74 22.27 3.58
CA VAL A 71 -16.38 21.88 2.32
C VAL A 71 -15.97 20.44 2.02
N PRO A 72 -16.90 19.57 1.59
CA PRO A 72 -16.54 18.21 1.17
C PRO A 72 -15.53 18.26 0.03
N VAL A 73 -14.36 17.66 0.25
CA VAL A 73 -13.30 17.56 -0.75
C VAL A 73 -13.72 16.54 -1.80
N LYS A 74 -14.16 17.03 -2.96
CA LYS A 74 -14.47 16.18 -4.12
C LYS A 74 -13.40 16.37 -5.19
N PRO A 75 -12.42 15.47 -5.31
CA PRO A 75 -11.34 15.62 -6.28
C PRO A 75 -11.83 15.36 -7.72
N PRO A 76 -11.04 15.77 -8.71
CA PRO A 76 -11.14 15.24 -10.07
C PRO A 76 -11.09 13.70 -10.03
N HIS A 77 -11.85 13.05 -10.90
CA HIS A 77 -11.86 11.59 -11.06
C HIS A 77 -12.44 10.79 -9.87
N SER A 78 -13.16 11.43 -8.94
CA SER A 78 -13.83 10.72 -7.84
C SER A 78 -14.82 9.65 -8.31
N SER A 79 -15.40 9.83 -9.51
CA SER A 79 -16.36 8.91 -10.15
C SER A 79 -15.70 7.86 -11.05
N LEU A 80 -14.38 7.89 -11.23
CA LEU A 80 -13.67 6.89 -12.01
C LEU A 80 -13.21 5.76 -11.10
N LYS A 81 -13.32 4.52 -11.62
CA LYS A 81 -12.79 3.33 -10.96
C LYS A 81 -11.28 3.27 -11.15
N LEU A 82 -10.55 3.37 -10.05
CA LEU A 82 -9.09 3.38 -10.03
C LEU A 82 -8.59 2.31 -9.05
N TYR A 83 -7.42 1.75 -9.33
CA TYR A 83 -6.68 0.88 -8.41
C TYR A 83 -5.18 1.21 -8.47
N GLY A 84 -4.40 0.60 -7.58
CA GLY A 84 -2.94 0.69 -7.59
C GLY A 84 -2.42 2.13 -7.53
N GLY A 85 -1.43 2.44 -8.38
CA GLY A 85 -0.82 3.77 -8.42
C GLY A 85 -1.80 4.91 -8.72
N ALA A 86 -2.84 4.66 -9.52
CA ALA A 86 -3.84 5.68 -9.84
C ALA A 86 -4.75 6.01 -8.64
N ALA A 87 -5.16 4.99 -7.88
CA ALA A 87 -5.91 5.18 -6.63
C ALA A 87 -5.03 5.87 -5.57
N PHE A 88 -3.76 5.50 -5.48
CA PHE A 88 -2.78 6.14 -4.59
C PHE A 88 -2.68 7.65 -4.87
N GLU A 89 -2.48 8.02 -6.14
CA GLU A 89 -2.39 9.43 -6.55
C GLU A 89 -3.68 10.21 -6.30
N ARG A 90 -4.86 9.56 -6.46
CA ARG A 90 -6.15 10.16 -6.09
C ARG A 90 -6.17 10.50 -4.60
N VAL A 91 -5.83 9.57 -3.71
CA VAL A 91 -5.78 9.82 -2.26
C VAL A 91 -4.82 10.96 -1.93
N MET A 92 -3.64 10.99 -2.54
CA MET A 92 -2.66 12.07 -2.34
C MET A 92 -3.16 13.44 -2.84
N HIS A 93 -3.88 13.47 -3.96
CA HIS A 93 -4.50 14.70 -4.47
C HIS A 93 -5.61 15.20 -3.55
N GLU A 94 -6.45 14.28 -3.07
CA GLU A 94 -7.49 14.57 -2.09
C GLU A 94 -6.92 15.13 -0.78
N PHE A 95 -5.87 14.50 -0.23
CA PHE A 95 -5.18 14.98 0.96
C PHE A 95 -4.69 16.41 0.77
N ARG A 96 -4.03 16.73 -0.35
CA ARG A 96 -3.59 18.09 -0.67
C ARG A 96 -4.79 19.06 -0.68
N SER A 97 -5.87 18.70 -1.37
CA SER A 97 -7.07 19.54 -1.43
C SER A 97 -7.71 19.75 -0.04
N ALA A 98 -7.70 18.74 0.82
CA ALA A 98 -8.14 18.83 2.21
C ALA A 98 -7.25 19.80 3.00
N THR A 99 -5.93 19.64 2.93
CA THR A 99 -4.99 20.53 3.64
C THR A 99 -5.13 22.00 3.23
N TYR A 100 -5.39 22.29 1.95
CA TYR A 100 -5.60 23.67 1.49
C TYR A 100 -6.93 24.28 1.91
N SER A 101 -7.91 23.45 2.27
CA SER A 101 -9.27 23.89 2.65
C SER A 101 -9.42 24.07 4.15
N MET A 102 -8.38 23.81 4.94
CA MET A 102 -8.43 23.94 6.39
C MET A 102 -7.98 25.30 6.88
N GLU A 103 -8.62 25.75 7.96
CA GLU A 103 -8.19 26.91 8.71
C GLU A 103 -7.27 26.49 9.87
N CYS A 104 -6.22 27.28 10.09
CA CYS A 104 -5.32 27.08 11.22
C CYS A 104 -6.08 27.29 12.54
N PRO A 105 -5.98 26.35 13.51
CA PRO A 105 -6.71 26.45 14.76
C PRO A 105 -6.29 27.71 15.53
N GLN A 106 -7.29 28.41 16.06
CA GLN A 106 -7.04 29.58 16.90
C GLN A 106 -6.41 29.17 18.23
N VAL A 107 -5.31 29.83 18.60
CA VAL A 107 -4.67 29.66 19.91
C VAL A 107 -5.09 30.81 20.82
N SER A 108 -5.69 30.49 21.97
CA SER A 108 -6.16 31.52 22.91
C SER A 108 -5.00 32.31 23.52
N ARG A 109 -5.28 33.57 23.89
CA ARG A 109 -4.30 34.45 24.53
C ARG A 109 -3.78 33.85 25.84
N GLU A 110 -4.66 33.19 26.59
CA GLU A 110 -4.35 32.53 27.85
C GLU A 110 -3.36 31.38 27.62
N LYS A 111 -3.58 30.57 26.57
CA LYS A 111 -2.67 29.46 26.22
C LYS A 111 -1.29 29.96 25.80
N VAL A 112 -1.24 31.04 25.00
CA VAL A 112 0.01 31.71 24.63
C VAL A 112 0.73 32.24 25.87
N ALA A 113 0.04 32.98 26.74
CA ALA A 113 0.63 33.57 27.94
C ALA A 113 1.17 32.50 28.90
N ASN A 114 0.43 31.41 29.09
CA ASN A 114 0.84 30.33 29.98
C ASN A 114 2.15 29.67 29.50
N ILE A 115 2.26 29.38 28.20
CA ILE A 115 3.47 28.79 27.62
C ILE A 115 4.63 29.80 27.66
N LEU A 116 4.41 31.06 27.28
CA LEU A 116 5.45 32.10 27.32
C LEU A 116 6.03 32.30 28.73
N LEU A 117 5.18 32.37 29.76
CA LEU A 117 5.61 32.56 31.14
C LEU A 117 6.34 31.32 31.69
N ALA A 118 5.96 30.11 31.28
CA ALA A 118 6.68 28.90 31.63
C ALA A 118 8.13 28.89 31.10
N HIS A 119 8.37 29.53 29.95
CA HIS A 119 9.70 29.65 29.34
C HIS A 119 10.48 30.91 29.75
N ALA A 120 9.85 31.88 30.43
CA ALA A 120 10.47 33.15 30.81
C ALA A 120 11.68 32.99 31.77
N GLY A 121 11.72 31.91 32.56
CA GLY A 121 12.83 31.61 33.46
C GLY A 121 14.05 30.96 32.81
N ARG A 122 13.97 30.58 31.53
CA ARG A 122 14.99 29.73 30.86
C ARG A 122 16.09 30.49 30.11
N GLY A 123 16.05 31.82 30.14
CA GLY A 123 17.14 32.69 29.68
C GLY A 123 16.94 33.29 28.27
N GLY A 124 16.89 34.63 28.21
CA GLY A 124 17.04 35.44 26.99
C GLY A 124 16.02 35.21 25.86
N SER A 125 16.34 35.73 24.67
CA SER A 125 15.50 35.62 23.45
C SER A 125 15.21 34.18 23.01
N SER A 126 16.00 33.21 23.49
CA SER A 126 15.84 31.77 23.19
C SER A 126 14.58 31.17 23.83
N GLY A 127 14.13 31.66 24.99
CA GLY A 127 12.90 31.15 25.64
C GLY A 127 11.63 31.52 24.87
N MET A 128 11.60 32.70 24.25
CA MET A 128 10.46 33.16 23.44
C MET A 128 10.31 32.33 22.15
N THR A 129 11.42 32.02 21.49
CA THR A 129 11.42 31.20 20.26
C THR A 129 11.06 29.75 20.55
N GLU A 130 11.53 29.20 21.67
CA GLU A 130 11.18 27.84 22.10
C GLU A 130 9.69 27.72 22.43
N ALA A 131 9.14 28.70 23.17
CA ALA A 131 7.71 28.79 23.46
C ALA A 131 6.86 28.92 22.19
N ALA A 132 7.25 29.78 21.24
CA ALA A 132 6.55 29.93 19.97
C ALA A 132 6.58 28.64 19.14
N ALA A 133 7.73 27.96 19.10
CA ALA A 133 7.87 26.69 18.41
C ALA A 133 7.06 25.56 19.08
N GLU A 134 6.94 25.57 20.41
CA GLU A 134 6.08 24.63 21.13
C GLU A 134 4.59 24.86 20.80
N ILE A 135 4.14 26.11 20.81
CA ILE A 135 2.77 26.48 20.41
C ILE A 135 2.50 26.03 18.97
N ALA A 136 3.40 26.35 18.04
CA ALA A 136 3.25 26.00 16.63
C ALA A 136 3.20 24.48 16.43
N ARG A 137 4.09 23.71 17.07
CA ARG A 137 4.09 22.25 16.99
C ARG A 137 2.83 21.64 17.61
N ALA A 138 2.39 22.15 18.76
CA ALA A 138 1.19 21.66 19.41
C ALA A 138 -0.06 21.91 18.54
N ALA A 139 -0.18 23.12 17.98
CA ALA A 139 -1.25 23.47 17.05
C ALA A 139 -1.19 22.60 15.78
N ALA A 140 -0.02 22.48 15.15
CA ALA A 140 0.17 21.67 13.95
C ALA A 140 -0.15 20.19 14.18
N ARG A 141 0.23 19.61 15.32
CA ARG A 141 -0.13 18.23 15.66
C ARG A 141 -1.64 18.06 15.81
N SER A 142 -2.29 18.92 16.58
CA SER A 142 -3.75 18.85 16.73
C SER A 142 -4.50 19.06 15.42
N TRP A 143 -3.91 19.84 14.50
CA TRP A 143 -4.51 20.23 13.24
C TRP A 143 -4.32 19.18 12.14
N LEU A 144 -3.08 18.70 11.96
CA LEU A 144 -2.70 17.83 10.85
C LEU A 144 -2.83 16.34 11.18
N ALA A 145 -2.74 15.94 12.46
CA ALA A 145 -2.79 14.52 12.85
C ALA A 145 -4.02 13.79 12.28
N PRO A 146 -5.26 14.32 12.40
CA PRO A 146 -6.43 13.64 11.86
C PRO A 146 -6.33 13.43 10.35
N LEU A 147 -5.86 14.44 9.58
CA LEU A 147 -5.69 14.28 8.14
C LEU A 147 -4.60 13.25 7.80
N THR A 148 -3.48 13.26 8.52
CA THR A 148 -2.40 12.31 8.26
C THR A 148 -2.81 10.89 8.60
N GLU A 149 -3.58 10.69 9.68
CA GLU A 149 -4.14 9.39 10.06
C GLU A 149 -5.11 8.90 8.98
N THR A 150 -6.09 9.72 8.57
CA THR A 150 -7.01 9.39 7.47
C THR A 150 -6.27 9.08 6.17
N THR A 151 -5.19 9.80 5.85
CA THR A 151 -4.38 9.54 4.65
C THR A 151 -3.69 8.18 4.75
N CYS A 152 -3.06 7.89 5.89
CA CYS A 152 -2.40 6.60 6.13
C CYS A 152 -3.39 5.44 6.00
N ASP A 153 -4.58 5.55 6.60
CA ASP A 153 -5.60 4.50 6.57
C ASP A 153 -6.10 4.25 5.15
N ARG A 154 -6.38 5.31 4.39
CA ARG A 154 -6.81 5.19 2.98
C ARG A 154 -5.72 4.63 2.08
N LEU A 155 -4.47 5.07 2.27
CA LEU A 155 -3.33 4.51 1.52
C LEU A 155 -3.09 3.04 1.86
N ALA A 156 -3.22 2.66 3.12
CA ALA A 156 -3.12 1.27 3.54
C ALA A 156 -4.21 0.41 2.88
N PHE A 157 -5.45 0.92 2.81
CA PHE A 157 -6.54 0.25 2.10
C PHE A 157 -6.23 0.07 0.61
N VAL A 158 -5.78 1.12 -0.08
CA VAL A 158 -5.38 1.03 -1.50
C VAL A 158 -4.28 -0.01 -1.73
N LEU A 159 -3.28 -0.05 -0.86
CA LEU A 159 -2.19 -1.02 -0.93
C LEU A 159 -2.67 -2.45 -0.66
N GLN A 160 -3.61 -2.63 0.28
CA GLN A 160 -4.20 -3.93 0.57
C GLN A 160 -5.00 -4.45 -0.62
N SER A 161 -5.87 -3.63 -1.20
CA SER A 161 -6.63 -3.98 -2.41
C SER A 161 -5.70 -4.30 -3.59
N LEU A 162 -4.60 -3.57 -3.74
CA LEU A 162 -3.58 -3.87 -4.74
C LEU A 162 -2.90 -5.23 -4.51
N PHE A 163 -2.61 -5.55 -3.25
CA PHE A 163 -2.01 -6.83 -2.89
C PHE A 163 -2.97 -8.00 -3.15
N ASP A 164 -4.24 -7.86 -2.80
CA ASP A 164 -5.27 -8.88 -3.06
C ASP A 164 -5.42 -9.14 -4.56
N LEU A 165 -5.40 -8.08 -5.36
CA LEU A 165 -5.39 -8.15 -6.82
C LEU A 165 -4.13 -8.85 -7.36
N ALA A 166 -2.95 -8.52 -6.83
CA ALA A 166 -1.71 -9.19 -7.20
C ALA A 166 -1.76 -10.70 -6.89
N MET A 167 -2.31 -11.06 -5.73
CA MET A 167 -2.51 -12.45 -5.30
C MET A 167 -3.46 -13.19 -6.25
N GLU A 168 -4.58 -12.58 -6.64
CA GLU A 168 -5.55 -13.22 -7.52
C GLU A 168 -5.03 -13.41 -8.94
N ARG A 169 -4.25 -12.44 -9.43
CA ARG A 169 -3.53 -12.58 -10.69
C ARG A 169 -2.54 -13.76 -10.66
N ASN A 170 -1.75 -13.87 -9.59
CA ASN A 170 -0.78 -14.97 -9.45
C ASN A 170 -1.46 -16.35 -9.45
N ARG A 171 -2.63 -16.50 -8.81
CA ARG A 171 -3.42 -17.75 -8.86
C ARG A 171 -3.90 -18.09 -10.27
N THR A 172 -4.34 -17.07 -11.01
CA THR A 172 -4.81 -17.22 -12.39
C THR A 172 -3.68 -17.62 -13.34
N ASP A 173 -2.51 -17.01 -13.19
CA ASP A 173 -1.32 -17.33 -14.01
C ASP A 173 -0.78 -18.74 -13.73
N ASP A 174 -0.75 -19.20 -12.48
CA ASP A 174 -0.37 -20.59 -12.14
C ASP A 174 -1.35 -21.62 -12.74
N SER A 175 -2.65 -21.31 -12.69
CA SER A 175 -3.71 -22.17 -13.27
C SER A 175 -3.61 -22.23 -14.80
N ARG A 176 -3.35 -21.09 -15.45
CA ARG A 176 -3.07 -21.04 -16.89
C ARG A 176 -1.82 -21.83 -17.24
N CYS A 177 -0.73 -21.64 -16.51
CA CYS A 177 0.53 -22.35 -16.73
C CYS A 177 0.33 -23.87 -16.66
N LYS A 178 -0.38 -24.37 -15.65
CA LYS A 178 -0.76 -25.79 -15.53
C LYS A 178 -1.58 -26.26 -16.72
N THR A 179 -2.59 -25.47 -17.14
CA THR A 179 -3.44 -25.79 -18.30
C THR A 179 -2.62 -25.95 -19.58
N TRP A 180 -1.73 -25.00 -19.87
CA TRP A 180 -0.81 -25.11 -21.01
C TRP A 180 0.11 -26.33 -20.91
N HIS A 181 0.62 -26.64 -19.71
CA HIS A 181 1.43 -27.83 -19.49
C HIS A 181 0.67 -29.12 -19.80
N PHE A 182 -0.62 -29.21 -19.44
CA PHE A 182 -1.47 -30.36 -19.78
C PHE A 182 -1.78 -30.44 -21.27
N TYR A 183 -2.05 -29.31 -21.93
CA TYR A 183 -2.25 -29.27 -23.39
C TYR A 183 -0.99 -29.70 -24.15
N PHE A 184 0.18 -29.17 -23.79
CA PHE A 184 1.44 -29.57 -24.44
C PHE A 184 1.82 -31.02 -24.14
N ALA A 185 1.63 -31.51 -22.91
CA ALA A 185 1.84 -32.92 -22.58
C ALA A 185 0.86 -33.85 -23.33
N GLY A 186 -0.40 -33.43 -23.48
CA GLY A 186 -1.41 -34.16 -24.24
C GLY A 186 -1.12 -34.22 -25.74
N VAL A 187 -0.68 -33.11 -26.34
CA VAL A 187 -0.26 -33.06 -27.75
C VAL A 187 0.99 -33.92 -27.99
N HIS A 188 1.93 -33.93 -27.05
CA HIS A 188 3.13 -34.78 -27.13
C HIS A 188 2.80 -36.28 -26.99
N LEU A 189 1.89 -36.66 -26.09
CA LEU A 189 1.42 -38.05 -25.94
C LEU A 189 0.62 -38.52 -27.16
N ALA A 190 -0.23 -37.66 -27.73
CA ALA A 190 -0.98 -37.96 -28.94
C ALA A 190 -0.04 -38.16 -30.15
N SER A 191 1.07 -37.43 -30.22
CA SER A 191 2.07 -37.56 -31.28
C SER A 191 2.88 -38.85 -31.18
N SER A 192 3.06 -39.39 -29.96
CA SER A 192 3.72 -40.69 -29.71
C SER A 192 2.83 -41.92 -29.95
N LEU A 193 1.51 -41.73 -30.11
CA LEU A 193 0.56 -42.80 -30.43
C LEU A 193 0.29 -42.95 -31.95
N ILE A 194 0.83 -42.04 -32.76
CA ILE A 194 0.67 -42.01 -34.22
C ILE A 194 1.89 -42.62 -34.94
N TYR A 195 2.90 -43.09 -34.21
CA TYR A 195 4.06 -43.84 -34.73
C TYR A 195 4.17 -45.24 -34.12
#